data_AF-R7NIE3-F1
#
_entry.id   AF-R7NIE3-F1
#
_cell.length_a   1.000
_cell.length_b   1.000
_cell.length_c   1.000
_cell.angle_alpha   90.00
_cell.angle_beta   90.00
_cell.angle_gamma   90.00
#
_symmetry.space_group_name_H-M   'P 1'
#
loop_
_entity.id
_entity.type
_entity.pdbx_description
1 polymer ?
#
loop_
_entity_poly.entity_id
_entity_poly.type
_entity_poly.pdbx_seq_one_letter_code
_entity_poly.pdbx_strand_id
1 'polypeptide(L)'
;MNSISQNVRYLPHDLNKKFYAVCTYKNGNSSNYVCRKYHISKTSLSRWNRKFDGTKESLIDKSHKPNSKHPNAHKDIELKWIHNYIRRNPHITLCELWYKLKINKRYSRHPSSLYRVLKRIGYYNEINIKNTSKYTPKHYDTPKELGIKW
;
A
#
# COMPACT_ATOMS: atom_id res chain seq x y z
N MET A 1 -8.57 -1.74 -23.62
CA MET A 1 -8.74 -1.13 -22.28
C MET A 1 -9.16 -2.24 -21.33
N ASN A 2 -8.29 -2.70 -20.45
CA ASN A 2 -8.65 -3.74 -19.48
C ASN A 2 -9.45 -3.10 -18.35
N SER A 3 -10.77 -3.13 -18.44
CA SER A 3 -11.66 -2.69 -17.37
C SER A 3 -11.54 -3.67 -16.21
N ILE A 4 -10.87 -3.25 -15.14
CA ILE A 4 -10.89 -3.97 -13.87
C ILE A 4 -12.34 -4.08 -13.44
N SER A 5 -12.84 -5.31 -13.24
CA SER A 5 -14.19 -5.58 -12.73
C SER A 5 -14.37 -4.86 -11.40
N GLN A 6 -15.18 -3.81 -11.38
CA GLN A 6 -15.48 -3.06 -10.16
C GLN A 6 -16.57 -3.79 -9.37
N ASN A 7 -16.39 -3.92 -8.06
CA ASN A 7 -17.44 -4.44 -7.20
C ASN A 7 -18.68 -3.54 -7.30
N VAL A 8 -19.83 -4.11 -7.67
CA VAL A 8 -21.08 -3.38 -7.94
C VAL A 8 -21.49 -2.48 -6.76
N ARG A 9 -21.15 -2.87 -5.52
CA ARG A 9 -21.45 -2.09 -4.31
C ARG A 9 -20.73 -0.75 -4.24
N TYR A 10 -19.56 -0.61 -4.86
CA TYR A 10 -18.68 0.55 -4.72
C TYR A 10 -18.42 1.27 -6.05
N LEU A 11 -19.43 1.30 -6.93
CA LEU A 11 -19.32 2.01 -8.20
C LEU A 11 -19.41 3.53 -7.97
N PRO A 12 -18.42 4.34 -8.40
CA PRO A 12 -18.50 5.78 -8.30
C PRO A 12 -19.62 6.32 -9.22
N HIS A 13 -20.21 7.46 -8.85
CA HIS A 13 -21.15 8.14 -9.72
C HIS A 13 -20.49 8.57 -11.04
N ASP A 14 -21.21 8.43 -12.14
CA ASP A 14 -20.77 8.88 -13.46
C ASP A 14 -20.45 10.39 -13.46
N LEU A 15 -19.42 10.77 -14.23
CA LEU A 15 -18.94 12.14 -14.30
C LEU A 15 -20.01 13.09 -14.85
N ASN A 16 -20.82 12.65 -15.82
CA ASN A 16 -21.93 13.47 -16.33
C ASN A 16 -22.98 13.71 -15.24
N LYS A 17 -23.34 12.65 -14.50
CA LYS A 17 -24.29 12.76 -13.38
C LYS A 17 -23.79 13.74 -12.34
N LYS A 18 -22.50 13.69 -11.97
CA LYS A 18 -21.88 14.67 -11.06
C LYS A 18 -22.01 16.09 -11.60
N PHE A 19 -21.64 16.31 -12.87
CA PHE A 19 -21.66 17.61 -13.52
C PHE A 19 -23.06 18.23 -13.59
N TYR A 20 -24.03 17.52 -14.17
CA TYR A 20 -25.39 18.03 -14.31
C TYR A 20 -26.09 18.24 -12.97
N ALA A 21 -25.81 17.41 -11.96
CA ALA A 21 -26.31 17.62 -10.61
C ALA A 21 -25.82 18.95 -10.01
N VAL A 22 -24.53 19.24 -10.15
CA VAL A 22 -23.95 20.50 -9.65
C VAL A 22 -24.46 21.70 -10.45
N CYS A 23 -24.53 21.62 -11.79
CA CYS A 23 -25.10 22.69 -12.61
C CYS A 23 -26.56 22.97 -12.24
N THR A 24 -27.38 21.93 -12.08
CA THR A 24 -28.78 22.08 -11.66
C THR A 24 -28.87 22.77 -10.29
N TYR A 25 -28.02 22.39 -9.34
CA TYR A 25 -27.96 23.03 -8.03
C TYR A 25 -27.52 24.49 -8.09
N LYS A 26 -26.49 24.82 -8.89
CA LYS A 26 -26.01 26.20 -9.08
C LYS A 26 -27.02 27.09 -9.81
N ASN A 27 -27.91 26.52 -10.62
CA ASN A 27 -29.02 27.23 -11.26
C ASN A 27 -30.15 27.65 -10.28
N GLY A 28 -29.95 27.52 -8.95
CA GLY A 28 -30.90 27.97 -7.93
C GLY A 28 -31.91 26.91 -7.46
N ASN A 29 -31.77 25.65 -7.89
CA ASN A 29 -32.67 24.58 -7.47
C ASN A 29 -32.39 24.12 -6.02
N SER A 30 -33.45 23.72 -5.30
CA SER A 30 -33.28 23.20 -3.93
C SER A 30 -32.44 21.91 -3.89
N SER A 31 -31.59 21.78 -2.87
CA SER A 31 -30.75 20.58 -2.69
C SER A 31 -31.57 19.28 -2.66
N ASN A 32 -32.74 19.32 -2.02
CA ASN A 32 -33.68 18.20 -1.92
C ASN A 32 -34.23 17.75 -3.28
N TYR A 33 -34.52 18.69 -4.19
CA TYR A 33 -34.96 18.36 -5.55
C TYR A 33 -33.82 17.70 -6.34
N VAL A 34 -32.62 18.28 -6.31
CA VAL A 34 -31.45 17.76 -7.03
C VAL A 34 -31.09 16.35 -6.55
N CYS A 35 -31.09 16.11 -5.24
CA CYS A 35 -30.79 14.80 -4.67
C CYS A 35 -31.75 13.71 -5.15
N ARG A 36 -33.05 14.02 -5.20
CA ARG A 36 -34.08 13.10 -5.71
C ARG A 36 -33.92 12.86 -7.21
N LYS A 37 -33.74 13.93 -8.00
CA LYS A 37 -33.61 13.85 -9.47
C LYS A 37 -32.44 12.99 -9.93
N TYR A 38 -31.28 13.12 -9.28
CA TYR A 38 -30.05 12.43 -9.72
C TYR A 38 -29.75 11.15 -8.91
N HIS A 39 -30.58 10.81 -7.92
CA HIS A 39 -30.36 9.72 -6.97
C HIS A 39 -28.98 9.82 -6.28
N ILE A 40 -28.73 10.98 -5.68
CA ILE A 40 -27.48 11.29 -4.98
C ILE A 40 -27.77 11.73 -3.55
N SER A 41 -26.80 11.54 -2.67
CA SER A 41 -26.89 12.07 -1.31
C SER A 41 -26.60 13.56 -1.28
N LYS A 42 -27.19 14.26 -0.31
CA LYS A 42 -26.92 15.69 -0.06
C LYS A 42 -25.44 15.96 0.20
N THR A 43 -24.75 15.05 0.89
CA THR A 43 -23.32 15.16 1.20
C THR A 43 -22.44 15.03 -0.03
N SER A 44 -22.77 14.12 -0.97
CA SER A 44 -22.09 14.03 -2.27
C SER A 44 -22.27 15.32 -3.07
N LEU A 45 -23.51 15.84 -3.16
CA LEU A 45 -23.80 17.09 -3.85
C LEU A 45 -22.99 18.26 -3.28
N SER A 46 -22.98 18.44 -1.95
CA SER A 46 -22.21 19.51 -1.30
C SER A 46 -20.71 19.36 -1.53
N ARG A 47 -20.17 18.14 -1.51
CA ARG A 47 -18.75 17.86 -1.78
C ARG A 47 -18.36 18.22 -3.21
N TRP A 48 -19.20 17.88 -4.18
CA TRP A 48 -18.97 18.21 -5.59
C TRP A 48 -19.11 19.70 -5.84
N ASN A 49 -20.14 20.35 -5.30
CA ASN A 49 -20.35 21.79 -5.44
C ASN A 49 -19.17 22.61 -4.89
N ARG A 50 -18.56 22.19 -3.77
CA ARG A 50 -17.36 22.84 -3.21
C ARG A 50 -16.11 22.68 -4.09
N LYS A 51 -16.02 21.61 -4.86
CA LYS A 51 -14.89 21.35 -5.78
C LYS A 51 -15.08 22.01 -7.15
N PHE A 52 -16.31 22.33 -7.52
CA PHE A 52 -16.68 22.72 -8.88
C PHE A 52 -16.22 24.14 -9.22
N ASP A 53 -15.36 24.25 -10.23
CA ASP A 53 -14.81 25.50 -10.77
C ASP A 53 -15.50 25.95 -12.08
N GLY A 54 -16.52 25.22 -12.53
CA GLY A 54 -17.20 25.45 -13.82
C GLY A 54 -16.85 24.43 -14.89
N THR A 55 -15.74 23.71 -14.72
CA THR A 55 -15.28 22.67 -15.65
C THR A 55 -15.71 21.28 -15.19
N LYS A 56 -15.83 20.34 -16.12
CA LYS A 56 -16.21 18.95 -15.80
C LYS A 56 -15.06 18.20 -15.14
N GLU A 57 -13.82 18.59 -15.46
CA GLU A 57 -12.56 18.05 -14.99
C GLU A 57 -12.40 18.23 -13.47
N SER A 58 -12.94 19.32 -12.91
CA SER A 58 -12.91 19.57 -11.46
C SER A 58 -13.63 18.51 -10.61
N LEU A 59 -14.55 17.75 -11.22
CA LEU A 59 -15.34 16.70 -10.56
C LEU A 59 -14.71 15.30 -10.69
N ILE A 60 -13.60 15.19 -11.41
CA ILE A 60 -12.83 13.95 -11.52
C ILE A 60 -12.20 13.63 -10.16
N ASP A 61 -12.27 12.36 -9.77
CA ASP A 61 -11.66 11.90 -8.54
C ASP A 61 -10.13 11.92 -8.67
N LYS A 62 -9.47 12.58 -7.71
CA LYS A 62 -8.01 12.63 -7.64
C LYS A 62 -7.45 11.28 -7.21
N SER A 63 -6.15 11.08 -7.41
CA SER A 63 -5.44 9.94 -6.86
C SER A 63 -5.74 9.77 -5.36
N HIS A 64 -6.16 8.57 -4.97
CA HIS A 64 -6.24 8.17 -3.56
C HIS A 64 -4.88 7.79 -2.97
N LYS A 65 -3.84 7.72 -3.81
CA LYS A 65 -2.47 7.46 -3.35
C LYS A 65 -1.85 8.75 -2.81
N PRO A 66 -1.01 8.67 -1.76
CA PRO A 66 -0.25 9.81 -1.28
C PRO A 66 0.56 10.45 -2.40
N ASN A 67 0.51 11.78 -2.51
CA ASN A 67 1.24 12.53 -3.54
C ASN A 67 2.76 12.55 -3.29
N SER A 68 3.17 12.51 -2.02
CA SER A 68 4.56 12.55 -1.60
C SER A 68 5.01 11.23 -0.98
N LYS A 69 6.32 10.97 -1.07
CA LYS A 69 6.95 9.87 -0.35
C LYS A 69 6.96 10.19 1.15
N HIS A 70 6.76 9.18 1.98
CA HIS A 70 6.88 9.32 3.43
C HIS A 70 8.30 9.84 3.79
N PRO A 71 8.46 10.74 4.78
CA PRO A 71 9.77 11.32 5.11
C PRO A 71 10.83 10.27 5.45
N ASN A 72 10.42 9.20 6.13
CA ASN A 72 11.29 8.07 6.48
C ASN A 72 11.41 7.00 5.37
N ALA A 73 10.84 7.22 4.18
CA ALA A 73 11.03 6.31 3.05
C ALA A 73 12.48 6.35 2.54
N HIS A 74 12.91 5.29 1.88
CA HIS A 74 14.23 5.29 1.23
C HIS A 74 14.27 6.34 0.13
N LYS A 75 15.39 7.08 0.08
CA LYS A 75 15.67 8.06 -0.96
C LYS A 75 16.05 7.33 -2.25
N ASP A 76 15.82 7.98 -3.38
CA ASP A 76 16.13 7.38 -4.69
C ASP A 76 17.63 7.10 -4.86
N ILE A 77 18.49 7.90 -4.23
CA ILE A 77 19.93 7.68 -4.23
C ILE A 77 20.34 6.43 -3.45
N GLU A 78 19.67 6.15 -2.33
CA GLU A 78 19.92 4.96 -1.51
C GLU A 78 19.50 3.71 -2.29
N LEU A 79 18.33 3.75 -2.93
CA LEU A 79 17.85 2.68 -3.81
C LEU A 79 18.81 2.46 -4.99
N LYS A 80 19.34 3.53 -5.59
CA LYS A 80 20.35 3.44 -6.64
C LYS A 80 21.62 2.74 -6.16
N TRP A 81 22.12 3.03 -4.96
CA TRP A 81 23.29 2.35 -4.41
C TRP A 81 23.01 0.86 -4.15
N ILE A 82 21.86 0.53 -3.58
CA ILE A 82 21.44 -0.85 -3.31
C ILE A 82 21.43 -1.66 -4.63
N HIS A 83 20.73 -1.18 -5.66
CA HIS A 83 20.72 -1.84 -6.98
C HIS A 83 22.12 -1.99 -7.57
N ASN A 84 22.95 -0.96 -7.44
CA ASN A 84 24.32 -0.97 -7.96
C ASN A 84 25.24 -1.97 -7.25
N TYR A 85 25.05 -2.22 -5.95
CA TYR A 85 25.81 -3.24 -5.23
C TYR A 85 25.34 -4.63 -5.59
N ILE A 86 24.02 -4.86 -5.63
CA ILE A 86 23.43 -6.14 -6.03
C ILE A 86 23.86 -6.52 -7.44
N ARG A 87 23.84 -5.56 -8.38
CA ARG A 87 24.25 -5.79 -9.77
C ARG A 87 25.72 -6.20 -9.89
N ARG A 88 26.60 -5.68 -9.04
CA ARG A 88 28.05 -5.98 -9.07
C ARG A 88 28.40 -7.25 -8.31
N ASN A 89 27.68 -7.54 -7.23
CA ASN A 89 27.81 -8.78 -6.48
C ASN A 89 26.42 -9.39 -6.23
N PRO A 90 25.95 -10.26 -7.14
CA PRO A 90 24.64 -10.88 -7.05
C PRO A 90 24.43 -11.76 -5.82
N HIS A 91 25.50 -12.26 -5.18
CA HIS A 91 25.44 -13.15 -4.01
C HIS A 91 25.78 -12.43 -2.69
N ILE A 92 25.70 -11.09 -2.67
CA ILE A 92 26.01 -10.31 -1.48
C ILE A 92 25.03 -10.58 -0.33
N THR A 93 25.54 -10.85 0.86
CA THR A 93 24.68 -11.05 2.04
C THR A 93 24.10 -9.73 2.55
N LEU A 94 22.99 -9.79 3.30
CA LEU A 94 22.35 -8.60 3.88
C LEU A 94 23.33 -7.79 4.75
N CYS A 95 24.09 -8.47 5.61
CA CYS A 95 25.03 -7.84 6.53
C CYS A 95 26.18 -7.15 5.79
N GLU A 96 26.76 -7.83 4.80
CA GLU A 96 27.82 -7.25 3.96
C GLU A 96 27.34 -6.03 3.18
N LEU A 97 26.16 -6.13 2.55
CA LEU A 97 25.57 -5.02 1.82
C LEU A 97 25.32 -3.82 2.73
N TRP A 98 24.73 -4.07 3.91
CA TRP A 98 24.47 -3.03 4.88
C TRP A 98 25.76 -2.34 5.35
N TYR A 99 26.79 -3.13 5.67
CA TYR A 99 28.06 -2.59 6.14
C TYR A 99 28.79 -1.78 5.06
N LYS A 100 28.80 -2.25 3.81
CA LYS A 100 29.34 -1.50 2.66
C LYS A 100 28.58 -0.19 2.41
N LEU A 101 27.26 -0.19 2.56
CA LEU A 101 26.46 1.03 2.46
C LEU A 101 26.77 1.99 3.62
N LYS A 102 26.92 1.47 4.84
CA LYS A 102 27.20 2.27 6.04
C LYS A 102 28.56 2.96 5.93
N ILE A 103 29.62 2.24 5.56
CA ILE A 103 30.98 2.79 5.44
C ILE A 103 31.08 3.73 4.22
N ASN A 104 30.76 3.23 3.02
CA ASN A 104 31.11 3.95 1.80
C ASN A 104 30.13 5.09 1.45
N LYS A 105 28.90 5.01 1.96
CA LYS A 105 27.80 5.91 1.57
C LYS A 105 27.09 6.56 2.77
N ARG A 106 27.62 6.38 3.99
CA ARG A 106 27.04 6.90 5.25
C ARG A 106 25.56 6.55 5.40
N TYR A 107 25.20 5.32 5.00
CA TYR A 107 23.83 4.84 5.07
C TYR A 107 23.37 4.72 6.52
N SER A 108 22.30 5.43 6.88
CA SER A 108 21.81 5.55 8.26
C SER A 108 20.67 4.61 8.60
N ARG A 109 20.09 3.90 7.62
CA ARG A 109 18.89 3.09 7.86
C ARG A 109 19.22 1.80 8.59
N HIS A 110 18.24 1.34 9.37
CA HIS A 110 18.31 0.06 10.06
C HIS A 110 18.45 -1.12 9.07
N PRO A 111 19.23 -2.18 9.39
CA PRO A 111 19.37 -3.37 8.54
C PRO A 111 18.03 -3.98 8.11
N SER A 112 17.03 -4.03 9.00
CA SER A 112 15.68 -4.53 8.65
C SER A 112 14.98 -3.68 7.60
N SER A 113 15.23 -2.37 7.56
CA SER A 113 14.69 -1.48 6.54
C SER A 113 15.30 -1.79 5.17
N LEU A 114 16.61 -2.06 5.12
CA LEU A 114 17.29 -2.55 3.93
C LEU A 114 16.72 -3.90 3.48
N TYR A 115 16.53 -4.85 4.41
CA TYR A 115 15.91 -6.14 4.10
C TYR A 115 14.53 -6.00 3.45
N ARG A 116 13.66 -5.11 3.95
CA ARG A 116 12.35 -4.84 3.34
C ARG A 116 12.47 -4.30 1.91
N VAL A 117 13.49 -3.50 1.61
CA VAL A 117 13.77 -3.02 0.25
C VAL A 117 14.20 -4.19 -0.65
N LEU A 118 15.12 -5.02 -0.19
CA LEU A 118 15.60 -6.19 -0.93
C LEU A 118 14.46 -7.18 -1.25
N LYS A 119 13.58 -7.44 -0.28
CA LYS A 119 12.39 -8.26 -0.47
C LYS A 119 11.43 -7.64 -1.50
N ARG A 120 11.26 -6.31 -1.50
CA ARG A 120 10.40 -5.62 -2.47
C ARG A 120 10.96 -5.65 -3.90
N ILE A 121 12.28 -5.57 -4.07
CA ILE A 121 12.96 -5.65 -5.37
C ILE A 121 12.99 -7.10 -5.90
N GLY A 122 12.75 -8.07 -5.02
CA GLY A 122 12.69 -9.48 -5.37
C GLY A 122 13.99 -10.25 -5.14
N TYR A 123 14.95 -9.66 -4.43
CA TYR A 123 16.25 -10.28 -4.16
C TYR A 123 16.15 -11.50 -3.23
N TYR A 124 15.15 -11.52 -2.34
CA TYR A 124 14.88 -12.60 -1.38
C TYR A 124 13.49 -13.23 -1.61
N ASN A 125 13.13 -13.50 -2.87
CA ASN A 125 11.82 -14.06 -3.21
C ASN A 125 11.67 -15.54 -2.85
N GLU A 126 12.77 -16.29 -2.77
CA GLU A 126 12.76 -17.69 -2.40
C GLU A 126 13.27 -17.88 -0.98
N ILE A 127 12.36 -18.03 -0.03
CA ILE A 127 12.72 -18.64 1.26
C ILE A 127 12.64 -20.14 1.04
N ASN A 128 13.70 -20.72 0.47
CA ASN A 128 13.79 -22.16 0.27
C ASN A 128 14.10 -22.80 1.63
N ILE A 129 13.10 -22.86 2.52
CA ILE A 129 13.16 -23.62 3.78
C ILE A 129 13.02 -25.10 3.44
N LYS A 130 13.95 -25.61 2.62
CA LYS A 130 14.12 -27.04 2.45
C LYS A 130 15.04 -27.47 3.58
N ASN A 131 14.57 -28.41 4.40
CA ASN A 131 15.36 -29.10 5.43
C ASN A 131 15.56 -28.35 6.77
N THR A 132 14.62 -27.52 7.23
CA THR A 132 14.59 -27.28 8.68
C THR A 132 14.22 -28.60 9.34
N SER A 133 15.06 -29.07 10.27
CA SER A 133 14.74 -30.24 11.07
C SER A 133 13.38 -30.01 11.72
N LYS A 134 12.39 -30.83 11.36
CA LYS A 134 11.12 -30.83 12.07
C LYS A 134 11.44 -31.16 13.53
N TYR A 135 10.96 -30.35 14.46
CA TYR A 135 11.14 -30.63 15.87
C TYR A 135 10.55 -32.00 16.19
N THR A 136 11.39 -32.92 16.67
CA THR A 136 10.96 -34.19 17.23
C THR A 136 10.82 -34.00 18.75
N PRO A 137 9.60 -34.11 19.31
CA PRO A 137 9.41 -34.03 20.74
C PRO A 137 10.30 -35.03 21.45
N LYS A 138 11.01 -34.58 22.48
CA LYS A 138 11.72 -35.50 23.36
C LYS A 138 10.69 -36.29 24.16
N HIS A 139 11.00 -37.56 24.45
CA HIS A 139 10.18 -38.36 25.35
C HIS A 139 10.12 -37.68 26.72
N TYR A 140 8.91 -37.55 27.28
CA TYR A 140 8.71 -37.10 28.65
C TYR A 140 8.54 -38.32 29.54
N ASP A 141 9.34 -38.42 30.60
CA ASP A 141 9.19 -39.44 31.64
C ASP A 141 7.95 -39.10 32.48
N THR A 142 6.78 -39.45 31.96
CA THR A 142 5.50 -39.29 32.65
C THR A 142 5.22 -40.55 33.49
N PRO A 143 4.82 -40.39 34.77
CA PRO A 143 4.37 -41.52 35.58
C PRO A 143 3.25 -42.28 34.86
N LYS A 144 3.40 -43.61 34.74
CA LYS A 144 2.38 -44.46 34.09
C LYS A 144 1.10 -44.56 34.92
N GLU A 145 1.22 -44.35 36.23
CA GLU A 145 0.13 -44.48 37.18
C GLU A 145 -0.27 -43.11 37.73
N LEU A 146 -1.58 -42.91 37.88
CA LEU A 146 -2.16 -41.70 38.42
C LEU A 146 -1.83 -41.59 39.92
N GLY A 147 -1.22 -40.47 40.33
CA GLY A 147 -0.98 -40.15 41.74
C GLY A 147 0.46 -40.34 42.23
N ILE A 148 1.36 -40.88 41.39
CA ILE A 148 2.79 -40.97 41.71
C ILE A 148 3.46 -39.67 41.23
N LYS A 149 4.00 -38.90 42.18
CA LYS A 149 4.78 -37.69 41.90
C LYS A 149 6.27 -38.04 41.95
N TRP A 150 7.04 -37.42 41.06
CA TRP A 150 8.49 -37.45 41.01
C TRP A 150 9.11 -36.74 42.22
#